data_AF-A0A6M2DA66-F1
#
_entry.id   AF-A0A6M2DA66-F1
#
_cell.length_a   1.000
_cell.length_b   1.000
_cell.length_c   1.000
_cell.angle_alpha   90.00
_cell.angle_beta   90.00
_cell.angle_gamma   90.00
#
_symmetry.space_group_name_H-M   'P 1'
#
loop_
_entity.id
_entity.type
_entity.pdbx_description
1 polymer ?
#
loop_
_entity_poly.entity_id
_entity_poly.type
_entity_poly.pdbx_seq_one_letter_code
_entity_poly.pdbx_strand_id
1 'polypeptide(L)'
;IKAHHPCARLVLRLKVDNKKALFAMGDKFGCSEVEAINLLQLAKDLDLSVVGICFHVGSTNQDPGAFTGALAAARRTFDAGRDLGFDLRLLDIGGGYPGEKGLEHVFLKTADIINAGLDKHFPESYGVSIISEPGTFFVASAFTIYTKIIGKRLKESYDDSKPKERMYYINESVYKSFIVSLFDDESVQPEPLQDNEEPLQPSIVWGITCDGVDKIKAVCKL
;
A
#
# COMPACT_ATOMS: atom_id res chain seq x y z
N ILE A 1 22.69 -15.18 6.61
CA ILE A 1 22.07 -16.21 5.73
C ILE A 1 22.90 -17.49 5.71
N LYS A 2 24.14 -17.48 5.18
CA LYS A 2 24.99 -18.70 5.08
C LYS A 2 25.09 -19.51 6.38
N ALA A 3 25.26 -18.84 7.53
CA ALA A 3 25.41 -19.51 8.83
C ALA A 3 24.15 -20.26 9.32
N HIS A 4 22.95 -19.84 8.93
CA HIS A 4 21.69 -20.35 9.53
C HIS A 4 20.72 -20.95 8.52
N HIS A 5 20.77 -20.50 7.26
CA HIS A 5 19.94 -21.02 6.19
C HIS A 5 20.72 -21.05 4.86
N PRO A 6 21.78 -21.88 4.76
CA PRO A 6 22.70 -21.90 3.61
C PRO A 6 22.05 -22.32 2.29
N CYS A 7 21.01 -23.15 2.35
CA CYS A 7 20.31 -23.66 1.16
C CYS A 7 19.10 -22.80 0.75
N ALA A 8 18.94 -21.62 1.35
CA ALA A 8 17.86 -20.70 1.00
C ALA A 8 17.99 -20.25 -0.46
N ARG A 9 16.85 -20.16 -1.14
CA ARG A 9 16.73 -19.48 -2.44
C ARG A 9 16.35 -18.03 -2.18
N LEU A 10 17.27 -17.13 -2.44
CA LEU A 10 17.15 -15.72 -2.09
C LEU A 10 16.51 -14.92 -3.22
N VAL A 11 15.70 -13.95 -2.84
CA VAL A 11 15.13 -12.95 -3.75
C VAL A 11 15.63 -11.59 -3.27
N LEU A 12 16.31 -10.86 -4.16
CA LEU A 12 16.92 -9.57 -3.82
C LEU A 12 15.90 -8.44 -4.02
N ARG A 13 15.62 -7.69 -2.95
CA ARG A 13 14.65 -6.59 -2.99
C ARG A 13 15.27 -5.27 -3.41
N LEU A 14 14.76 -4.67 -4.47
CA LEU A 14 15.10 -3.32 -4.90
C LEU A 14 14.26 -2.27 -4.18
N LYS A 15 14.87 -1.11 -3.93
CA LYS A 15 14.19 0.10 -3.46
C LYS A 15 13.39 0.70 -4.62
N VAL A 16 12.17 1.12 -4.32
CA VAL A 16 11.34 1.95 -5.22
C VAL A 16 11.06 3.27 -4.50
N ASP A 17 11.43 4.38 -5.12
CA ASP A 17 11.08 5.72 -4.63
C ASP A 17 9.72 6.13 -5.22
N ASN A 18 8.66 5.86 -4.47
CA ASN A 18 7.30 6.24 -4.84
C ASN A 18 6.73 7.20 -3.80
N LYS A 19 6.92 8.49 -4.04
CA LYS A 19 6.42 9.57 -3.17
C LYS A 19 4.90 9.74 -3.20
N LYS A 20 4.20 9.06 -4.11
CA LYS A 20 2.73 9.12 -4.25
C LYS A 20 2.01 7.93 -3.66
N ALA A 21 2.74 6.96 -3.08
CA ALA A 21 2.13 5.93 -2.25
C ALA A 21 1.77 6.52 -0.89
N LEU A 22 0.57 6.21 -0.38
CA LEU A 22 0.19 6.60 0.99
C LEU A 22 1.14 5.99 2.02
N PHE A 23 1.52 4.73 1.80
CA PHE A 23 2.52 4.03 2.62
C PHE A 23 3.74 3.65 1.78
N ALA A 24 4.63 4.63 1.59
CA ALA A 24 5.93 4.41 0.96
C ALA A 24 6.84 3.54 1.85
N MET A 25 7.44 2.51 1.27
CA MET A 25 8.32 1.57 1.99
C MET A 25 9.80 1.68 1.62
N GLY A 26 10.12 2.46 0.58
CA GLY A 26 11.48 2.55 0.02
C GLY A 26 12.53 3.10 0.98
N ASP A 27 12.14 3.88 1.99
CA ASP A 27 13.08 4.39 2.99
C ASP A 27 13.45 3.36 4.05
N LYS A 28 12.58 2.36 4.26
CA LYS A 28 12.80 1.28 5.22
C LYS A 28 13.39 0.03 4.55
N PHE A 29 13.01 -0.25 3.31
CA PHE A 29 13.32 -1.51 2.64
C PHE A 29 13.77 -1.34 1.19
N GLY A 30 14.59 -2.30 0.76
CA GLY A 30 15.10 -2.39 -0.60
C GLY A 30 16.48 -1.74 -0.73
N CYS A 31 17.28 -2.28 -1.65
CA CYS A 31 18.59 -1.75 -1.99
C CYS A 31 18.53 -0.94 -3.29
N SER A 32 19.42 0.03 -3.44
CA SER A 32 19.69 0.68 -4.73
C SER A 32 20.33 -0.30 -5.72
N GLU A 33 20.32 0.04 -7.01
CA GLU A 33 20.95 -0.81 -8.05
C GLU A 33 22.46 -1.01 -7.80
N VAL A 34 23.14 0.01 -7.27
CA VAL A 34 24.57 -0.08 -6.92
C VAL A 34 24.79 -1.05 -5.77
N GLU A 35 23.99 -0.95 -4.71
CA GLU A 35 24.04 -1.89 -3.60
C GLU A 35 23.65 -3.31 -4.03
N ALA A 36 22.69 -3.45 -4.95
CA ALA A 36 22.27 -4.73 -5.48
C ALA A 36 23.43 -5.51 -6.13
N ILE A 37 24.26 -4.84 -6.93
CA ILE A 37 25.45 -5.45 -7.54
C ILE A 37 26.43 -5.92 -6.47
N ASN A 38 26.69 -5.08 -5.45
CA ASN A 38 27.59 -5.45 -4.34
C ASN A 38 27.04 -6.64 -3.54
N LEU A 39 25.72 -6.69 -3.31
CA LEU A 39 25.06 -7.79 -2.61
C LEU A 39 25.09 -9.09 -3.42
N LEU A 40 24.93 -9.02 -4.75
CA LEU A 40 25.06 -10.16 -5.64
C LEU A 40 26.49 -10.71 -5.65
N GLN A 41 27.50 -9.85 -5.71
CA GLN A 41 28.90 -10.27 -5.61
C GLN A 41 29.17 -10.97 -4.27
N LEU A 42 28.75 -10.36 -3.16
CA LEU A 42 28.90 -10.96 -1.84
C LEU A 42 28.15 -12.30 -1.72
N ALA A 43 26.96 -12.41 -2.30
CA ALA A 43 26.22 -13.67 -2.33
C ALA A 43 26.97 -14.76 -3.11
N LYS A 44 27.68 -14.39 -4.19
CA LYS A 44 28.53 -15.29 -4.95
C LYS A 44 29.72 -15.77 -4.11
N ASP A 45 30.41 -14.85 -3.45
CA ASP A 45 31.58 -15.14 -2.60
C ASP A 45 31.21 -16.05 -1.42
N LEU A 46 29.99 -15.92 -0.91
CA LEU A 46 29.44 -16.74 0.17
C LEU A 46 28.77 -18.04 -0.30
N ASP A 47 28.77 -18.32 -1.60
CA ASP A 47 28.11 -19.49 -2.20
C ASP A 47 26.63 -19.57 -1.75
N LEU A 48 25.89 -18.49 -1.99
CA LEU A 48 24.45 -18.38 -1.73
C LEU A 48 23.69 -18.38 -3.05
N SER A 49 22.51 -19.01 -3.06
CA SER A 49 21.64 -19.06 -4.23
C SER A 49 20.72 -17.85 -4.27
N VAL A 50 20.97 -16.90 -5.16
CA VAL A 50 20.01 -15.85 -5.52
C VAL A 50 19.26 -16.30 -6.77
N VAL A 51 17.93 -16.33 -6.70
CA VAL A 51 17.07 -16.89 -7.76
C VAL A 51 16.15 -15.85 -8.40
N GLY A 52 16.05 -14.66 -7.82
CA GLY A 52 15.18 -13.63 -8.34
C GLY A 52 15.39 -12.25 -7.76
N ILE A 53 14.63 -11.31 -8.32
CA ILE A 53 14.57 -9.92 -7.90
C ILE A 53 13.13 -9.60 -7.51
N CYS A 54 12.95 -8.83 -6.45
CA CYS A 54 11.64 -8.31 -6.07
C CYS A 54 11.66 -6.80 -5.88
N PHE A 55 10.48 -6.18 -5.93
CA PHE A 55 10.27 -4.80 -5.52
C PHE A 55 8.86 -4.63 -4.98
N HIS A 56 8.58 -3.49 -4.37
CA HIS A 56 7.23 -3.15 -3.93
C HIS A 56 7.02 -1.64 -4.07
N VAL A 57 6.00 -1.22 -4.84
CA VAL A 57 5.78 0.20 -5.17
C VAL A 57 5.14 1.01 -4.03
N GLY A 58 4.57 0.34 -3.02
CA GLY A 58 3.98 0.95 -1.83
C GLY A 58 2.49 0.65 -1.75
N SER A 59 1.90 0.73 -0.55
CA SER A 59 0.47 0.44 -0.38
C SER A 59 -0.38 1.65 -0.74
N THR A 60 -1.60 1.38 -1.25
CA THR A 60 -2.54 2.41 -1.71
C THR A 60 -1.89 3.33 -2.74
N ASN A 61 -1.24 2.73 -3.75
CA ASN A 61 -0.54 3.46 -4.79
C ASN A 61 -1.53 4.02 -5.81
N GLN A 62 -1.51 5.34 -6.01
CA GLN A 62 -2.31 6.03 -7.02
C GLN A 62 -1.51 6.43 -8.26
N ASP A 63 -0.21 6.10 -8.32
CA ASP A 63 0.65 6.34 -9.49
C ASP A 63 1.01 5.02 -10.21
N PRO A 64 0.26 4.66 -11.26
CA PRO A 64 0.60 3.51 -12.09
C PRO A 64 2.03 3.55 -12.66
N GLY A 65 2.62 4.74 -12.85
CA GLY A 65 3.98 4.91 -13.37
C GLY A 65 5.09 4.39 -12.45
N ALA A 66 4.80 4.16 -11.17
CA ALA A 66 5.76 3.61 -10.21
C ALA A 66 6.26 2.21 -10.62
N PHE A 67 5.41 1.40 -11.25
CA PHE A 67 5.78 0.07 -11.76
C PHE A 67 6.76 0.14 -12.94
N THR A 68 6.62 1.14 -13.82
CA THR A 68 7.48 1.28 -15.00
C THR A 68 8.96 1.44 -14.61
N GLY A 69 9.24 2.31 -13.63
CA GLY A 69 10.60 2.51 -13.14
C GLY A 69 11.15 1.27 -12.44
N ALA A 70 10.33 0.62 -11.61
CA ALA A 70 10.71 -0.57 -10.86
C ALA A 70 11.03 -1.77 -11.78
N LEU A 71 10.21 -2.00 -12.82
CA LEU A 71 10.44 -3.06 -13.81
C LEU A 71 11.75 -2.82 -14.60
N ALA A 72 12.03 -1.57 -14.97
CA ALA A 72 13.27 -1.23 -15.67
C ALA A 72 14.52 -1.42 -14.78
N ALA A 73 14.44 -1.09 -13.49
CA ALA A 73 15.53 -1.33 -12.53
C ALA A 73 15.71 -2.82 -12.24
N ALA A 74 14.60 -3.55 -12.08
CA ALA A 74 14.62 -5.01 -11.92
C ALA A 74 15.32 -5.66 -13.10
N ARG A 75 14.99 -5.27 -14.34
CA ARG A 75 15.62 -5.73 -15.58
C ARG A 75 17.14 -5.58 -15.56
N ARG A 76 17.64 -4.38 -15.27
CA ARG A 76 19.09 -4.09 -15.21
C ARG A 76 19.79 -4.92 -14.15
N THR A 77 19.19 -5.04 -12.96
CA THR A 77 19.72 -5.87 -11.88
C THR A 77 19.72 -7.35 -12.26
N PHE A 78 18.70 -7.79 -13.00
CA PHE A 78 18.58 -9.16 -13.50
C PHE A 78 19.69 -9.50 -14.49
N ASP A 79 20.01 -8.59 -15.41
CA ASP A 79 21.13 -8.75 -16.35
C ASP A 79 22.46 -8.84 -15.59
N ALA A 80 22.71 -7.90 -14.67
CA ALA A 80 23.92 -7.91 -13.85
C ALA A 80 24.08 -9.20 -13.03
N GLY A 81 22.98 -9.72 -12.47
CA GLY A 81 23.00 -11.01 -11.76
C GLY A 81 23.32 -12.19 -12.67
N ARG A 82 22.78 -12.24 -13.88
CA ARG A 82 23.11 -13.29 -14.86
C ARG A 82 24.56 -13.19 -15.33
N ASP A 83 25.09 -11.98 -15.51
CA ASP A 83 26.51 -11.75 -15.86
C ASP A 83 27.46 -12.22 -14.75
N LEU A 84 27.05 -12.14 -13.48
CA LEU A 84 27.76 -12.73 -12.33
C LEU A 84 27.56 -14.26 -12.21
N GLY A 85 26.84 -14.87 -13.15
CA GLY A 85 26.59 -16.30 -13.22
C GLY A 85 25.54 -16.80 -12.24
N PHE A 86 24.58 -15.96 -11.85
CA PHE A 86 23.36 -16.42 -11.17
C PHE A 86 22.32 -16.91 -12.17
N ASP A 87 21.63 -17.98 -11.81
CA ASP A 87 20.51 -18.52 -12.56
C ASP A 87 19.19 -17.88 -12.08
N LEU A 88 19.03 -16.59 -12.41
CA LEU A 88 17.85 -15.83 -12.03
C LEU A 88 16.65 -16.24 -12.91
N ARG A 89 15.56 -16.64 -12.24
CA ARG A 89 14.33 -17.18 -12.85
C ARG A 89 13.05 -16.61 -12.28
N LEU A 90 13.12 -15.79 -11.23
CA LEU A 90 11.96 -15.24 -10.54
C LEU A 90 11.98 -13.72 -10.56
N LEU A 91 10.86 -13.12 -10.98
CA LEU A 91 10.55 -11.72 -10.74
C LEU A 91 9.32 -11.64 -9.84
N ASP A 92 9.42 -10.91 -8.75
CA ASP A 92 8.29 -10.59 -7.88
C ASP A 92 8.01 -9.09 -7.93
N ILE A 93 6.84 -8.73 -8.46
CA ILE A 93 6.45 -7.33 -8.66
C ILE A 93 5.76 -6.72 -7.43
N GLY A 94 5.67 -7.47 -6.32
CA GLY A 94 5.12 -7.02 -5.06
C GLY A 94 3.64 -6.70 -5.11
N GLY A 95 3.21 -5.76 -4.25
CA GLY A 95 1.82 -5.33 -4.12
C GLY A 95 1.63 -3.85 -4.41
N GLY A 96 0.57 -3.27 -3.81
CA GLY A 96 0.22 -1.86 -3.97
C GLY A 96 -0.98 -1.58 -4.87
N TYR A 97 -1.61 -2.63 -5.40
CA TYR A 97 -2.81 -2.52 -6.22
C TYR A 97 -4.00 -2.01 -5.39
N PRO A 98 -4.85 -1.12 -5.95
CA PRO A 98 -6.05 -0.65 -5.27
C PRO A 98 -7.07 -1.79 -5.16
N GLY A 99 -7.79 -1.86 -4.04
CA GLY A 99 -8.85 -2.85 -3.77
C GLY A 99 -10.17 -2.24 -3.28
N GLU A 100 -10.18 -0.93 -3.09
CA GLU A 100 -11.30 -0.13 -2.62
C GLU A 100 -12.38 -0.02 -3.70
N LYS A 101 -13.65 0.05 -3.29
CA LYS A 101 -14.78 0.21 -4.21
C LYS A 101 -14.63 1.49 -5.03
N GLY A 102 -14.87 1.41 -6.34
CA GLY A 102 -14.80 2.56 -7.25
C GLY A 102 -13.41 2.83 -7.83
N LEU A 103 -12.38 2.07 -7.44
CA LEU A 103 -11.01 2.19 -7.97
C LEU A 103 -10.66 1.14 -9.05
N GLU A 104 -11.64 0.44 -9.61
CA GLU A 104 -11.45 -0.61 -10.62
C GLU A 104 -10.73 -0.06 -11.86
N HIS A 105 -11.06 1.16 -12.27
CA HIS A 105 -10.42 1.85 -13.38
C HIS A 105 -8.92 2.14 -13.13
N VAL A 106 -8.54 2.40 -11.88
CA VAL A 106 -7.14 2.61 -11.48
C VAL A 106 -6.38 1.29 -11.53
N PHE A 107 -7.01 0.20 -11.05
CA PHE A 107 -6.44 -1.14 -11.15
C PHE A 107 -6.19 -1.55 -12.60
N LEU A 108 -7.19 -1.42 -13.48
CA LEU A 108 -7.04 -1.80 -14.90
C LEU A 108 -5.92 -1.02 -15.59
N LYS A 109 -5.86 0.30 -15.36
CA LYS A 109 -4.76 1.14 -15.88
C LYS A 109 -3.38 0.70 -15.35
N THR A 110 -3.32 0.28 -14.09
CA THR A 110 -2.09 -0.24 -13.47
C THR A 110 -1.69 -1.56 -14.10
N ALA A 111 -2.65 -2.47 -14.32
CA ALA A 111 -2.43 -3.75 -14.98
C ALA A 111 -1.91 -3.56 -16.42
N ASP A 112 -2.49 -2.64 -17.19
CA ASP A 112 -2.04 -2.34 -18.56
C ASP A 112 -0.57 -1.87 -18.60
N ILE A 113 -0.19 -0.98 -17.66
CA ILE A 113 1.18 -0.48 -17.55
C ILE A 113 2.16 -1.59 -17.15
N ILE A 114 1.75 -2.45 -16.22
CA ILE A 114 2.56 -3.59 -15.80
C ILE A 114 2.75 -4.55 -16.97
N ASN A 115 1.67 -4.93 -17.67
CA ASN A 115 1.73 -5.84 -18.81
C ASN A 115 2.66 -5.30 -19.90
N ALA A 116 2.49 -4.03 -20.29
CA ALA A 116 3.38 -3.40 -21.27
C ALA A 116 4.85 -3.35 -20.80
N GLY A 117 5.08 -3.12 -19.50
CA GLY A 117 6.42 -3.15 -18.91
C GLY A 117 7.03 -4.55 -18.88
N LEU A 118 6.23 -5.57 -18.58
CA LEU A 118 6.64 -6.98 -18.58
C LEU A 118 6.96 -7.44 -20.01
N ASP A 119 6.12 -7.16 -21.00
CA ASP A 119 6.38 -7.48 -22.41
C ASP A 119 7.70 -6.87 -22.90
N LYS A 120 7.98 -5.63 -22.45
CA LYS A 120 9.21 -4.91 -22.82
C LYS A 120 10.46 -5.45 -22.13
N HIS A 121 10.39 -5.76 -20.84
CA HIS A 121 11.57 -6.03 -20.01
C HIS A 121 11.78 -7.52 -19.71
N PHE A 122 10.70 -8.28 -19.61
CA PHE A 122 10.66 -9.70 -19.28
C PHE A 122 9.72 -10.46 -20.22
N PRO A 123 9.97 -10.43 -21.55
CA PRO A 123 9.14 -11.17 -22.50
C PRO A 123 9.18 -12.67 -22.18
N GLU A 124 8.16 -13.42 -22.62
CA GLU A 124 8.04 -14.86 -22.32
C GLU A 124 9.29 -15.68 -22.74
N SER A 125 9.93 -15.29 -23.85
CA SER A 125 11.19 -15.87 -24.32
C SER A 125 12.37 -15.72 -23.34
N TYR A 126 12.28 -14.80 -22.38
CA TYR A 126 13.27 -14.58 -21.33
C TYR A 126 13.21 -15.66 -20.23
N GLY A 127 12.14 -16.46 -20.18
CA GLY A 127 12.01 -17.64 -19.33
C GLY A 127 11.91 -17.34 -17.83
N VAL A 128 11.31 -16.21 -17.46
CA VAL A 128 11.18 -15.77 -16.06
C VAL A 128 9.77 -16.04 -15.55
N SER A 129 9.67 -16.67 -14.38
CA SER A 129 8.43 -16.78 -13.62
C SER A 129 8.13 -15.46 -12.92
N ILE A 130 6.92 -14.96 -13.09
CA ILE A 130 6.49 -13.68 -12.50
C ILE A 130 5.44 -13.97 -11.43
N ILE A 131 5.62 -13.40 -10.25
CA ILE A 131 4.66 -13.44 -9.13
C ILE A 131 4.35 -12.03 -8.65
N SER A 132 3.30 -11.89 -7.85
CA SER A 132 2.94 -10.65 -7.15
C SER A 132 2.46 -10.95 -5.73
N GLU A 133 2.44 -9.91 -4.89
CA GLU A 133 2.05 -9.95 -3.47
C GLU A 133 0.83 -9.04 -3.18
N PRO A 134 -0.33 -9.23 -3.87
CA PRO A 134 -1.52 -8.43 -3.62
C PRO A 134 -2.12 -8.68 -2.22
N GLY A 135 -2.19 -7.61 -1.42
CA GLY A 135 -2.89 -7.60 -0.12
C GLY A 135 -4.25 -6.92 -0.21
N THR A 136 -4.26 -5.59 -0.04
CA THR A 136 -5.45 -4.72 -0.07
C THR A 136 -6.42 -5.04 -1.21
N PHE A 137 -5.87 -5.30 -2.41
CA PHE A 137 -6.60 -5.72 -3.60
C PHE A 137 -7.69 -6.77 -3.33
N PHE A 138 -7.38 -7.82 -2.57
CA PHE A 138 -8.31 -8.94 -2.39
C PHE A 138 -9.39 -8.68 -1.35
N VAL A 139 -9.15 -7.81 -0.38
CA VAL A 139 -9.94 -7.78 0.86
C VAL A 139 -10.57 -6.43 1.16
N ALA A 140 -10.09 -5.33 0.58
CA ALA A 140 -10.52 -3.99 0.99
C ALA A 140 -12.03 -3.75 0.81
N SER A 141 -12.60 -4.16 -0.33
CA SER A 141 -14.04 -4.01 -0.62
C SER A 141 -14.92 -5.13 -0.04
N ALA A 142 -14.31 -6.20 0.50
CA ALA A 142 -15.03 -7.39 0.98
C ALA A 142 -15.68 -7.18 2.36
N PHE A 143 -15.26 -6.16 3.12
CA PHE A 143 -15.73 -5.91 4.47
C PHE A 143 -16.47 -4.57 4.56
N THR A 144 -17.46 -4.50 5.44
CA THR A 144 -18.16 -3.28 5.83
C THR A 144 -18.24 -3.27 7.35
N ILE A 145 -17.79 -2.19 7.98
CA ILE A 145 -17.75 -2.08 9.43
C ILE A 145 -18.97 -1.30 9.92
N TYR A 146 -19.79 -1.94 10.75
CA TYR A 146 -20.89 -1.28 11.44
C TYR A 146 -20.46 -0.87 12.84
N THR A 147 -20.76 0.37 13.21
CA THR A 147 -20.46 0.91 14.53
C THR A 147 -21.71 1.53 15.15
N LYS A 148 -21.75 1.56 16.48
CA LYS A 148 -22.85 2.14 17.24
C LYS A 148 -22.42 3.50 17.78
N ILE A 149 -23.26 4.51 17.60
CA ILE A 149 -23.15 5.78 18.32
C ILE A 149 -23.43 5.53 19.80
N ILE A 150 -22.43 5.80 20.64
CA ILE A 150 -22.48 5.66 22.10
C ILE A 150 -22.51 7.03 22.82
N GLY A 151 -22.23 8.11 22.09
CA GLY A 151 -22.30 9.47 22.60
C GLY A 151 -22.56 10.47 21.49
N LYS A 152 -23.19 11.60 21.85
CA LYS A 152 -23.44 12.71 20.94
C LYS A 152 -23.25 14.02 21.69
N ARG A 153 -22.56 14.97 21.06
CA ARG A 153 -22.38 16.34 21.56
C ARG A 153 -22.65 17.33 20.44
N LEU A 154 -23.27 18.45 20.79
CA LEU A 154 -23.33 19.62 19.91
C LEU A 154 -22.25 20.59 20.35
N LYS A 155 -21.32 20.92 19.45
CA LYS A 155 -20.32 21.95 19.71
C LYS A 155 -20.97 23.30 19.49
N GLU A 156 -21.10 24.06 20.57
CA GLU A 156 -21.57 25.43 20.49
C GLU A 156 -20.50 26.28 19.78
N SER A 157 -20.95 27.07 18.80
CA SER A 157 -20.14 28.11 18.19
C SER A 157 -20.34 29.39 18.99
N TYR A 158 -19.26 30.13 19.28
CA TYR A 158 -19.36 31.49 19.83
C TYR A 158 -19.89 32.52 18.81
N ASP A 159 -20.07 32.08 17.57
CA ASP A 159 -20.61 32.82 16.44
C ASP A 159 -21.85 32.09 15.91
N ASP A 160 -23.03 32.63 16.19
CA ASP A 160 -24.32 32.07 15.78
C ASP A 160 -24.52 32.01 14.26
N SER A 161 -23.65 32.66 13.48
CA SER A 161 -23.67 32.59 12.01
C SER A 161 -23.02 31.31 11.46
N LYS A 162 -22.25 30.57 12.29
CA LYS A 162 -21.61 29.31 11.87
C LYS A 162 -22.47 28.10 12.19
N PRO A 163 -22.55 27.11 11.29
CA PRO A 163 -23.29 25.89 11.55
C PRO A 163 -22.70 25.18 12.78
N LYS A 164 -23.58 24.74 13.68
CA LYS A 164 -23.18 23.98 14.87
C LYS A 164 -22.62 22.64 14.43
N GLU A 165 -21.42 22.32 14.88
CA GLU A 165 -20.73 21.07 14.55
C GLU A 165 -21.21 19.96 15.48
N ARG A 166 -21.71 18.86 14.91
CA ARG A 166 -22.14 17.69 15.68
C ARG A 166 -20.95 16.75 15.88
N MET A 167 -20.81 16.23 17.08
CA MET A 167 -19.76 15.27 17.42
C MET A 167 -20.42 13.96 17.82
N TYR A 168 -20.12 12.89 17.09
CA TYR A 168 -20.56 11.53 17.37
C TYR A 168 -19.41 10.71 17.92
N TYR A 169 -19.66 9.95 18.97
CA TYR A 169 -18.69 9.02 19.57
C TYR A 169 -19.17 7.61 19.28
N ILE A 170 -18.32 6.78 18.69
CA ILE A 170 -18.67 5.40 18.31
C ILE A 170 -17.94 4.37 19.19
N ASN A 171 -18.42 3.13 19.21
CA ASN A 171 -17.83 2.03 19.96
C ASN A 171 -16.56 1.40 19.33
N GLU A 172 -15.90 2.14 18.45
CA GLU A 172 -14.68 1.76 17.73
C GLU A 172 -13.60 2.82 17.93
N SER A 173 -12.40 2.58 17.41
CA SER A 173 -11.26 3.47 17.65
C SER A 173 -10.18 3.41 16.58
N VAL A 174 -9.40 4.47 16.49
CA VAL A 174 -8.14 4.49 15.72
C VAL A 174 -7.09 3.51 16.26
N TYR A 175 -7.20 3.10 17.52
CA TYR A 175 -6.35 2.04 18.09
C TYR A 175 -6.83 0.62 17.76
N LYS A 176 -7.87 0.51 16.93
CA LYS A 176 -8.51 -0.74 16.51
C LYS A 176 -8.66 -0.76 14.99
N SER A 177 -9.89 -0.85 14.49
CA SER A 177 -10.17 -1.01 13.06
C SER A 177 -9.90 0.26 12.25
N PHE A 178 -9.88 1.43 12.88
CA PHE A 178 -9.71 2.72 12.21
C PHE A 178 -8.28 3.29 12.31
N ILE A 179 -7.27 2.43 12.44
CA ILE A 179 -5.87 2.87 12.49
C ILE A 179 -5.46 3.70 11.26
N VAL A 180 -6.09 3.45 10.11
CA VAL A 180 -5.86 4.23 8.89
C VAL A 180 -6.15 5.72 9.08
N SER A 181 -7.16 6.08 9.90
CA SER A 181 -7.53 7.47 10.18
C SER A 181 -6.44 8.27 10.91
N LEU A 182 -5.45 7.61 11.54
CA LEU A 182 -4.28 8.31 12.10
C LEU A 182 -3.37 8.87 11.01
N PHE A 183 -3.41 8.28 9.82
CA PHE A 183 -2.56 8.65 8.68
C PHE A 183 -3.35 9.43 7.62
N ASP A 184 -4.55 8.97 7.32
CA ASP A 184 -5.46 9.56 6.33
C ASP A 184 -6.91 9.16 6.64
N ASP A 185 -7.71 10.12 7.08
CA ASP A 185 -9.14 9.91 7.35
C ASP A 185 -10.02 10.09 6.10
N GLU A 186 -9.47 10.43 4.92
CA GLU A 186 -10.24 10.49 3.67
C GLU A 186 -10.68 9.13 3.17
N SER A 187 -9.91 8.09 3.50
CA SER A 187 -10.25 6.69 3.23
C SER A 187 -11.48 6.19 4.00
N VAL A 188 -11.95 6.93 5.01
CA VAL A 188 -13.10 6.56 5.84
C VAL A 188 -14.29 7.47 5.53
N GLN A 189 -15.37 6.87 5.03
CA GLN A 189 -16.61 7.58 4.71
C GLN A 189 -17.74 7.02 5.60
N PRO A 190 -18.16 7.75 6.64
CA PRO A 190 -19.25 7.30 7.50
C PRO A 190 -20.59 7.45 6.77
N GLU A 191 -21.39 6.39 6.78
CA GLU A 191 -22.74 6.38 6.21
C GLU A 191 -23.75 5.97 7.30
N PRO A 192 -24.88 6.69 7.45
CA PRO A 192 -25.93 6.25 8.35
C PRO A 192 -26.53 4.94 7.84
N LEU A 193 -26.82 4.00 8.76
CA LEU A 193 -27.43 2.72 8.41
C LEU A 193 -28.87 2.88 7.85
N GLN A 194 -29.56 3.94 8.26
CA GLN A 194 -30.89 4.28 7.81
C GLN A 194 -30.87 5.68 7.22
N ASP A 195 -31.39 5.81 6.00
CA ASP A 195 -31.57 7.11 5.38
C ASP A 195 -32.60 7.93 6.16
N ASN A 196 -32.30 9.22 6.33
CA ASN A 196 -33.28 10.22 6.74
C ASN A 196 -33.32 11.32 5.67
N GLU A 197 -34.50 11.91 5.47
CA GLU A 197 -34.65 13.07 4.58
C GLU A 197 -34.19 14.38 5.26
N GLU A 198 -33.55 14.28 6.44
CA GLU A 198 -33.08 15.47 7.15
C GLU A 198 -31.84 16.06 6.48
N PRO A 199 -31.68 17.39 6.49
CA PRO A 199 -30.50 18.03 5.93
C PRO A 199 -29.22 17.60 6.67
N LEU A 200 -28.24 17.07 5.92
CA LEU A 200 -26.94 16.69 6.47
C LEU A 200 -26.26 17.87 7.17
N GLN A 201 -25.67 17.62 8.34
CA GLN A 201 -25.05 18.63 9.18
C GLN A 201 -23.53 18.41 9.29
N PRO A 202 -22.72 19.48 9.36
CA PRO A 202 -21.29 19.37 9.64
C PRO A 202 -21.03 18.56 10.91
N SER A 203 -20.23 17.50 10.76
CA SER A 203 -20.07 16.48 11.80
C SER A 203 -18.63 15.99 11.92
N ILE A 204 -18.26 15.56 13.14
CA ILE A 204 -17.02 14.87 13.47
C ILE A 204 -17.36 13.51 14.09
N VAL A 205 -16.61 12.46 13.70
CA VAL A 205 -16.70 11.13 14.30
C VAL A 205 -15.46 10.84 15.15
N TRP A 206 -15.69 10.58 16.43
CA TRP A 206 -14.68 10.24 17.44
C TRP A 206 -14.76 8.75 17.82
N GLY A 207 -13.62 8.19 18.22
CA GLY A 207 -13.57 6.88 18.82
C GLY A 207 -13.97 6.86 20.29
N ILE A 208 -13.90 5.67 20.89
CA ILE A 208 -14.36 5.40 22.26
C ILE A 208 -13.38 5.85 23.35
N THR A 209 -12.12 6.11 23.02
CA THR A 209 -11.10 6.39 24.05
C THR A 209 -11.13 7.85 24.50
N CYS A 210 -10.39 8.15 25.57
CA CYS A 210 -10.21 9.51 26.06
C CYS A 210 -9.08 10.27 25.35
N ASP A 211 -8.43 9.69 24.34
CA ASP A 211 -7.33 10.33 23.61
C ASP A 211 -7.87 11.33 22.57
N GLY A 212 -7.32 12.54 22.54
CA GLY A 212 -7.66 13.58 21.57
C GLY A 212 -7.24 13.26 20.13
N VAL A 213 -6.38 12.25 19.92
CA VAL A 213 -6.07 11.74 18.56
C VAL A 213 -7.02 10.63 18.10
N ASP A 214 -7.89 10.11 18.97
CA ASP A 214 -8.88 9.08 18.64
C ASP A 214 -10.07 9.66 17.86
N LYS A 215 -9.74 10.17 16.68
CA LYS A 215 -10.64 10.83 15.75
C LYS A 215 -10.66 10.04 14.45
N ILE A 216 -11.83 9.53 14.12
CA ILE A 216 -12.02 8.62 12.99
C ILE A 216 -12.28 9.39 11.71
N LYS A 217 -13.07 10.48 11.79
CA LYS A 217 -13.33 11.39 10.68
C LYS A 217 -13.44 12.81 11.18
N ALA A 218 -12.54 13.68 10.73
CA ALA A 218 -12.45 15.07 11.18
C ALA A 218 -13.49 15.98 10.54
N VAL A 219 -13.86 15.73 9.28
CA VAL A 219 -14.85 16.52 8.55
C VAL A 219 -15.76 15.61 7.74
N CYS A 220 -17.05 15.59 8.06
CA CYS A 220 -18.07 14.91 7.27
C CYS A 220 -19.42 15.63 7.38
N LYS A 221 -20.42 15.12 6.65
CA LYS A 221 -21.81 15.58 6.78
C LYS A 221 -22.69 14.36 7.09
N LEU A 222 -23.39 14.41 8.22
CA LEU A 222 -24.26 13.36 8.77
C LEU A 222 -25.52 13.99 9.40
#